data_AF-A0A2T2V9H5-F1
#
_entry.id   AF-A0A2T2V9H5-F1
#
_cell.length_a   1.000
_cell.length_b   1.000
_cell.length_c   1.000
_cell.angle_alpha   90.00
_cell.angle_beta   90.00
_cell.angle_gamma   90.00
#
_symmetry.space_group_name_H-M   'P 1'
#
loop_
_entity.id
_entity.type
_entity.pdbx_description
1 polymer ?
#
loop_
_entity_poly.entity_id
_entity_poly.type
_entity_poly.pdbx_seq_one_letter_code
_entity_poly.pdbx_strand_id
1 'polypeptide(L)'
;MIKKYLTHLVFGVAILLSLVSLGLVFVLVEPYVWVGIVVLGVSVVFNLWSVRRSENSGFVQSREFRRAHEPARRFNMLQVFVMFAFVMVQCGVGAYAIIT
;
A
#
# COMPACT_ATOMS: atom_id res chain seq x y z
N MET A 1 23.33 0.71 0.60
CA MET A 1 22.53 0.60 -0.65
C MET A 1 21.03 0.48 -0.41
N ILE A 2 20.55 -0.25 0.62
CA ILE A 2 19.12 -0.53 0.87
C ILE A 2 18.24 0.74 0.91
N LYS A 3 18.72 1.83 1.52
CA LYS A 3 17.96 3.10 1.64
C LYS A 3 17.59 3.73 0.29
N LYS A 4 18.32 3.44 -0.79
CA LYS A 4 18.05 4.01 -2.13
C LYS A 4 16.81 3.41 -2.80
N TYR A 5 16.51 2.15 -2.48
CA TYR A 5 15.39 1.41 -3.07
C TYR A 5 14.20 1.31 -2.13
N LEU A 6 14.27 1.92 -0.94
CA LEU A 6 13.26 1.77 0.10
C LEU A 6 11.87 2.21 -0.39
N THR A 7 11.77 3.33 -1.10
CA THR A 7 10.49 3.82 -1.64
C THR A 7 9.89 2.85 -2.66
N HIS A 8 10.71 2.31 -3.57
CA HIS A 8 10.26 1.30 -4.54
C HIS A 8 9.88 -0.01 -3.86
N LEU A 9 10.61 -0.38 -2.80
CA LEU A 9 10.33 -1.57 -2.01
C LEU A 9 8.99 -1.41 -1.27
N VAL A 10 8.76 -0.28 -0.60
CA VAL A 10 7.48 -0.01 0.09
C VAL A 10 6.34 0.00 -0.92
N PHE A 11 6.52 0.62 -2.09
CA PHE A 11 5.52 0.59 -3.16
C PHE A 11 5.24 -0.84 -3.65
N GLY A 12 6.29 -1.64 -3.89
CA GLY A 12 6.14 -3.03 -4.32
C GLY A 12 5.44 -3.90 -3.27
N VAL A 13 5.78 -3.72 -1.99
CA VAL A 13 5.10 -4.39 -0.88
C VAL A 13 3.64 -3.99 -0.81
N ALA A 14 3.33 -2.70 -0.96
CA ALA A 14 1.97 -2.19 -0.94
C ALA A 14 1.11 -2.80 -2.08
N ILE A 15 1.65 -2.86 -3.31
CA ILE A 15 0.98 -3.53 -4.44
C ILE A 15 0.75 -5.01 -4.13
N LEU A 16 1.80 -5.72 -3.70
CA LEU A 16 1.73 -7.16 -3.48
C LEU A 16 0.73 -7.50 -2.39
N LEU A 17 0.73 -6.74 -1.28
CA LEU A 17 -0.21 -6.91 -0.18
C LEU A 17 -1.65 -6.56 -0.61
N SER A 18 -1.81 -5.61 -1.53
CA SER A 18 -3.11 -5.27 -2.11
C SER A 18 -3.66 -6.41 -2.97
N LEU A 19 -2.84 -6.97 -3.88
CA LEU A 19 -3.24 -8.09 -4.72
C LEU A 19 -3.54 -9.35 -3.90
N VAL A 20 -2.68 -9.67 -2.92
CA VAL A 20 -2.88 -10.81 -2.03
C VAL A 20 -4.16 -10.64 -1.21
N SER A 21 -4.42 -9.45 -0.68
CA SER A 21 -5.67 -9.21 0.07
C SER A 21 -6.92 -9.39 -0.77
N LEU A 22 -6.90 -8.94 -2.02
CA LEU A 22 -8.04 -9.12 -2.94
C LEU A 22 -8.24 -10.60 -3.26
N GLY A 23 -7.17 -11.30 -3.61
CA GLY A 23 -7.22 -12.74 -3.89
C GLY A 23 -7.71 -13.56 -2.70
N LEU A 24 -7.26 -13.24 -1.48
CA LEU A 24 -7.70 -13.94 -0.28
C LEU A 24 -9.18 -13.77 0.02
N VAL A 25 -9.76 -12.60 -0.26
CA VAL A 25 -11.22 -12.41 -0.11
C VAL A 25 -11.99 -13.35 -1.03
N PHE A 26 -11.53 -13.59 -2.26
CA PHE A 26 -12.18 -14.52 -3.20
C PHE A 26 -11.90 -16.00 -2.90
N VAL A 27 -10.75 -16.33 -2.33
CA VAL A 27 -10.39 -17.73 -2.01
C VAL A 27 -11.03 -18.19 -0.69
N LEU A 28 -11.20 -17.29 0.28
CA LEU A 28 -11.70 -17.60 1.62
C LEU A 28 -13.20 -17.30 1.81
N VAL A 29 -13.98 -17.27 0.72
CA VAL A 29 -15.41 -16.88 0.72
C VAL A 29 -16.27 -17.73 1.66
N GLU A 30 -15.91 -18.98 1.98
CA GLU A 30 -16.54 -19.73 3.08
C GLU A 30 -15.52 -20.75 3.64
N PRO A 31 -15.45 -21.01 4.97
CA PRO A 31 -16.08 -20.33 6.12
C PRO A 31 -15.24 -19.17 6.70
N TYR A 32 -14.19 -18.73 6.01
CA TYR A 32 -13.17 -17.82 6.56
C TYR A 32 -13.24 -16.38 6.01
N VAL A 33 -14.41 -15.91 5.59
CA VAL A 33 -14.63 -14.55 5.03
C VAL A 33 -14.02 -13.48 5.92
N TRP A 34 -14.21 -13.61 7.23
CA TRP A 34 -13.68 -12.70 8.23
C TRP A 34 -12.16 -12.53 8.14
N VAL A 35 -11.43 -13.61 7.83
CA VAL A 35 -9.97 -13.56 7.62
C VAL A 35 -9.65 -12.73 6.38
N GLY A 36 -10.36 -12.96 5.27
CA GLY A 36 -10.22 -12.15 4.06
C GLY A 36 -10.48 -10.66 4.30
N ILE A 37 -11.55 -10.33 5.01
CA ILE A 37 -11.92 -8.95 5.36
C ILE A 37 -10.85 -8.31 6.24
N VAL A 38 -10.35 -9.01 7.26
CA VAL A 38 -9.29 -8.49 8.15
C VAL A 38 -8.01 -8.21 7.35
N VAL A 39 -7.59 -9.13 6.48
CA VAL A 39 -6.40 -8.95 5.64
C VAL A 39 -6.58 -7.77 4.69
N LEU A 40 -7.76 -7.60 4.11
CA LEU A 40 -8.10 -6.44 3.27
C LEU A 40 -8.06 -5.15 4.07
N GLY A 41 -8.60 -5.12 5.29
CA GLY A 41 -8.52 -3.96 6.18
C GLY A 41 -7.08 -3.57 6.53
N VAL A 42 -6.23 -4.55 6.88
CA VAL A 42 -4.79 -4.33 7.13
C VAL A 42 -4.10 -3.76 5.90
N SER A 43 -4.45 -4.26 4.71
CA SER A 43 -3.92 -3.78 3.43
C SER A 43 -4.26 -2.32 3.16
N VAL A 44 -5.53 -1.95 3.35
CA VAL A 44 -5.99 -0.56 3.21
C VAL A 44 -5.27 0.36 4.19
N VAL A 45 -5.16 -0.03 5.47
CA VAL A 45 -4.47 0.76 6.50
C VAL A 45 -3.00 0.94 6.15
N PHE A 46 -2.33 -0.11 5.66
CA PHE A 46 -0.94 -0.04 5.23
C PHE A 46 -0.77 0.90 4.02
N ASN A 47 -1.65 0.82 3.02
CA ASN A 47 -1.64 1.72 1.87
C ASN A 47 -1.77 3.19 2.31
N LEU A 48 -2.76 3.50 3.14
CA LEU A 48 -2.98 4.86 3.66
C LEU A 48 -1.79 5.35 4.52
N TRP A 49 -1.25 4.49 5.38
CA TRP A 49 -0.06 4.80 6.17
C TRP A 49 1.15 5.10 5.27
N SER A 50 1.35 4.30 4.23
CA SER A 50 2.48 4.48 3.30
C SER A 50 2.41 5.82 2.57
N VAL A 51 1.22 6.22 2.09
CA VAL A 51 1.00 7.51 1.44
C VAL A 51 1.22 8.65 2.44
N ARG A 52 0.61 8.58 3.64
CA ARG A 52 0.80 9.59 4.68
C ARG A 52 2.26 9.74 5.09
N ARG A 53 3.00 8.63 5.21
CA ARG A 53 4.42 8.62 5.56
C ARG A 53 5.27 9.24 4.44
N SER A 54 4.95 8.91 3.19
CA SER A 54 5.56 9.49 2.00
C SER A 54 5.44 11.01 1.99
N GLU A 55 4.26 11.57 2.28
CA GLU A 55 4.03 13.01 2.26
C GLU A 55 4.70 13.75 3.44
N ASN A 56 4.49 13.26 4.66
CA ASN A 56 4.92 13.98 5.87
C ASN A 56 6.44 14.02 6.04
N SER A 57 7.09 12.87 5.91
CA SER A 57 8.52 12.73 6.25
C SER A 57 9.38 12.19 5.10
N GLY A 58 8.73 11.66 4.06
CA GLY A 58 9.40 10.75 3.14
C GLY A 58 9.86 9.46 3.85
N PHE A 59 10.27 8.48 3.06
CA PHE A 59 10.78 7.19 3.57
C PHE A 59 12.25 7.25 3.98
N VAL A 60 12.99 8.26 3.50
CA VAL A 60 14.42 8.42 3.76
C VAL A 60 14.66 9.77 4.45
N GLN A 61 15.19 9.75 5.67
CA GLN A 61 15.65 10.96 6.37
C GLN A 61 16.98 11.43 5.79
N SER A 62 17.03 12.66 5.26
CA SER A 62 18.29 13.34 4.91
C SER A 62 18.76 14.16 6.11
N ARG A 63 19.98 13.93 6.58
CA ARG A 63 20.59 14.81 7.59
C ARG A 63 21.22 16.08 6.98
N GLU A 64 21.45 16.16 5.67
CA GLU A 64 22.17 17.29 5.07
C GLU A 64 21.67 17.69 3.67
N PHE A 65 21.94 18.95 3.33
CA PHE A 65 21.50 19.67 2.14
C PHE A 65 21.91 18.99 0.80
N ARG A 66 20.95 19.00 -0.14
CA ARG A 66 21.06 18.93 -1.62
C ARG A 66 22.42 18.42 -2.17
N ARG A 67 22.54 17.10 -2.37
CA ARG A 67 23.46 16.52 -3.37
C ARG A 67 22.64 15.96 -4.54
N ALA A 68 23.08 16.20 -5.77
CA ALA A 68 22.38 15.92 -7.03
C ALA A 68 22.07 14.43 -7.34
N HIS A 69 22.24 13.52 -6.38
CA HIS A 69 22.11 12.06 -6.53
C HIS A 69 21.30 11.42 -5.41
N GLU A 70 20.39 12.16 -4.77
CA GLU A 70 19.58 11.60 -3.71
C GLU A 70 18.49 10.64 -4.21
N PRO A 71 18.26 9.54 -3.47
CA PRO A 71 17.22 8.58 -3.78
C PRO A 71 15.83 9.19 -3.66
N ALA A 72 14.87 8.68 -4.45
CA ALA A 72 13.47 9.10 -4.40
C ALA A 72 12.94 9.00 -2.96
N ARG A 73 12.65 10.16 -2.35
CA ARG A 73 12.28 10.26 -0.93
C ARG A 73 10.78 9.99 -0.69
N ARG A 74 9.97 10.21 -1.72
CA ARG A 74 8.51 10.18 -1.69
C ARG A 74 8.00 9.39 -2.88
N PHE A 75 6.78 8.90 -2.78
CA PHE A 75 6.05 8.40 -3.94
C PHE A 75 5.88 9.50 -4.98
N ASN A 76 6.01 9.12 -6.24
CA ASN A 76 5.61 9.97 -7.35
C ASN A 76 4.09 10.05 -7.42
N MET A 77 3.54 11.08 -8.06
CA MET A 77 2.09 11.28 -8.20
C MET A 77 1.39 10.08 -8.85
N LEU A 78 2.04 9.42 -9.82
CA LEU A 78 1.55 8.16 -10.40
C LEU A 78 1.46 7.03 -9.36
N GLN A 79 2.46 6.89 -8.48
CA GLN A 79 2.45 5.86 -7.45
C GLN A 79 1.36 6.12 -6.40
N VAL A 80 1.15 7.38 -6.02
CA VAL A 80 0.05 7.78 -5.12
C VAL A 80 -1.30 7.46 -5.75
N PHE A 81 -1.48 7.79 -7.04
CA PHE A 81 -2.70 7.49 -7.78
C PHE A 81 -2.98 5.98 -7.82
N VAL A 82 -1.97 5.16 -8.11
CA VAL A 82 -2.10 3.70 -8.10
C VAL A 82 -2.49 3.17 -6.71
N MET A 83 -1.88 3.67 -5.65
CA MET A 83 -2.24 3.28 -4.28
C MET A 83 -3.70 3.62 -3.94
N PHE A 84 -4.17 4.80 -4.33
CA PHE A 84 -5.57 5.19 -4.15
C PHE A 84 -6.52 4.31 -4.96
N ALA A 85 -6.18 3.97 -6.20
CA ALA A 85 -6.98 3.07 -7.03
C ALA A 85 -7.13 1.68 -6.37
N PHE A 86 -6.05 1.13 -5.79
CA PHE A 86 -6.12 -0.11 -5.03
C PHE A 86 -7.03 -0.02 -3.81
N VAL A 87 -6.94 1.05 -3.03
CA VAL A 87 -7.82 1.27 -1.87
C VAL A 87 -9.29 1.33 -2.30
N MET A 88 -9.61 2.03 -3.39
CA MET A 88 -10.98 2.10 -3.91
C MET A 88 -11.52 0.71 -4.31
N VAL A 89 -10.71 -0.07 -5.02
CA VAL A 89 -11.08 -1.46 -5.41
C VAL A 89 -11.25 -2.35 -4.18
N GLN A 90 -10.35 -2.26 -3.21
CA GLN A 90 -10.44 -3.00 -1.95
C GLN A 90 -11.71 -2.66 -1.18
N CYS A 91 -12.04 -1.39 -1.03
CA CYS A 91 -13.28 -0.97 -0.38
C CYS A 91 -14.52 -1.51 -1.13
N GLY A 92 -14.51 -1.49 -2.47
CA GLY A 92 -15.59 -2.05 -3.28
C GLY A 92 -15.74 -3.57 -3.10
N VAL A 93 -14.65 -4.32 -3.17
CA VAL A 93 -14.65 -5.79 -2.97
C VAL A 93 -15.01 -6.15 -1.53
N GLY A 94 -14.49 -5.42 -0.54
CA GLY A 94 -14.82 -5.63 0.87
C GLY A 94 -16.31 -5.38 1.14
N ALA A 95 -16.89 -4.33 0.56
CA ALA A 95 -18.33 -4.07 0.67
C ALA A 95 -19.16 -5.20 0.03
N TYR A 96 -18.77 -5.65 -1.17
CA TYR A 96 -19.43 -6.77 -1.85
C TYR A 96 -19.40 -8.06 -1.02
N ALA A 97 -18.24 -8.38 -0.42
CA ALA A 97 -18.04 -9.57 0.40
C ALA A 97 -18.77 -9.53 1.75
N ILE A 98 -19.20 -8.35 2.24
CA ILE A 98 -20.02 -8.22 3.44
C ILE A 98 -21.51 -8.40 3.12
N ILE A 99 -21.92 -8.02 1.90
CA ILE A 99 -23.33 -8.08 1.46
C ILE A 99 -23.71 -9.48 0.99
N THR A 100 -22.75 -10.21 0.40
CA THR A 100 -22.94 -11.57 -0.13
C THR A 100 -22.70 -12.60 0.96
#